data_AF-A0A2K1IBG2-F1
#
_entry.id   AF-A0A2K1IBG2-F1
#
_cell.length_a   1.000
_cell.length_b   1.000
_cell.length_c   1.000
_cell.angle_alpha   90.00
_cell.angle_beta   90.00
_cell.angle_gamma   90.00
#
_symmetry.space_group_name_H-M   'P 1'
#
loop_
_entity.id
_entity.type
_entity.pdbx_description
1 polymer ?
#
loop_
_entity_poly.entity_id
_entity_poly.type
_entity_poly.pdbx_seq_one_letter_code
_entity_poly.pdbx_strand_id
1 'polypeptide(L)' 'MYYKFKLNMNFLKIFRYITFTHVPKMQKIKLNKKIKKCILIGFDEYIKVYRMFDPLTHTIVISKDVIYNETKIGF' A
#
# COMPACT_ATOMS: atom_id res chain seq x y z
N MET A 1 4.55 -8.48 8.16
CA MET A 1 3.51 -8.03 9.10
C MET A 1 2.62 -7.02 8.37
N TYR A 2 1.32 -7.28 8.22
CA TYR A 2 0.38 -6.41 7.47
C TYR A 2 -0.52 -5.72 8.50
N TYR A 3 -0.34 -4.42 8.68
CA TYR A 3 -1.16 -3.60 9.60
C TYR A 3 -2.17 -2.79 8.80
N LYS A 4 -3.41 -2.71 9.29
CA LYS A 4 -4.51 -1.94 8.69
C LYS A 4 -4.88 -0.80 9.63
N PHE A 5 -4.75 0.43 9.16
CA PHE A 5 -5.10 1.63 9.93
C PHE A 5 -6.08 2.50 9.14
N LYS A 6 -7.11 3.02 9.81
CA LYS A 6 -8.10 3.95 9.25
C LYS A 6 -7.61 5.38 9.52
N LEU A 7 -7.33 6.15 8.47
CA LEU A 7 -6.67 7.45 8.58
C LEU A 7 -7.51 8.57 7.96
N ASN A 8 -7.42 9.77 8.53
CA ASN A 8 -7.99 10.99 7.96
C ASN A 8 -7.14 11.49 6.80
N MET A 9 -7.74 11.69 5.62
CA MET A 9 -7.03 11.89 4.35
C MET A 9 -6.35 13.26 4.19
N ASN A 10 -6.62 14.23 5.06
CA ASN A 10 -6.20 15.63 4.88
C ASN A 10 -4.69 15.90 4.97
N PHE A 11 -3.88 14.99 5.52
CA PHE A 11 -2.45 15.26 5.80
C PHE A 11 -1.47 14.36 5.03
N LEU A 12 -1.94 13.60 4.05
CA LEU A 12 -1.10 12.65 3.32
C LEU A 12 -0.46 13.33 2.11
N LYS A 13 0.87 13.49 2.13
CA LYS A 13 1.65 13.93 0.96
C LYS A 13 1.77 12.76 -0.02
N ILE A 14 0.78 12.60 -0.90
CA ILE A 14 0.65 11.42 -1.79
C ILE A 14 1.77 11.40 -2.85
N PHE A 15 2.58 10.34 -2.86
CA PHE A 15 3.47 10.03 -3.99
C PHE A 15 2.66 9.30 -5.07
N ARG A 16 2.50 9.87 -6.26
CA ARG A 16 1.54 9.38 -7.27
C ARG A 16 1.99 8.12 -8.04
N TYR A 17 2.67 7.18 -7.39
CA TYR A 17 3.06 5.91 -8.00
C TYR A 17 2.08 4.80 -7.65
N ILE A 18 1.73 4.00 -8.66
CA ILE A 18 1.00 2.75 -8.47
C ILE A 18 1.97 1.72 -7.91
N THR A 19 1.60 1.15 -6.77
CA THR A 19 2.37 0.14 -6.06
C THR A 19 1.59 -1.15 -5.91
N PHE A 20 2.34 -2.24 -5.84
CA PHE A 20 1.83 -3.59 -5.75
C PHE A 20 2.36 -4.19 -4.47
N THR A 21 1.45 -4.50 -3.54
CA THR A 21 1.79 -5.12 -2.25
C THR A 21 1.44 -6.58 -2.26
N HIS A 22 2.32 -7.40 -1.67
CA HIS A 22 2.03 -8.82 -1.48
C HIS A 22 1.06 -9.00 -0.30
N VAL A 23 -0.08 -9.64 -0.57
CA VAL A 23 -1.03 -9.97 0.49
C VAL A 23 -0.53 -11.25 1.20
N PRO A 24 -0.31 -11.23 2.53
CA PRO A 24 0.14 -12.41 3.26
C PRO A 24 -0.87 -13.56 3.14
N LYS A 25 -0.37 -14.80 3.06
CA LYS A 25 -1.19 -16.00 2.83
C LYS A 25 -2.30 -16.20 3.88
N MET A 26 -2.12 -15.74 5.11
CA MET A 26 -3.12 -15.86 6.18
C MET A 26 -4.45 -15.14 5.89
N GLN A 27 -4.45 -14.09 5.07
CA GLN A 27 -5.68 -13.38 4.67
C GLN A 27 -6.20 -13.84 3.30
N LYS A 28 -5.64 -14.91 2.72
CA LYS A 28 -6.08 -15.47 1.43
C LYS A 28 -7.23 -16.44 1.65
N ILE A 29 -8.43 -16.01 1.30
CA ILE A 29 -9.49 -16.94 0.89
C ILE A 29 -9.10 -17.43 -0.51
N LYS A 30 -9.28 -18.72 -0.78
CA LYS A 30 -8.63 -19.56 -1.83
C LYS A 30 -8.57 -19.01 -3.27
N LEU A 31 -9.25 -17.89 -3.57
CA LEU A 31 -9.31 -17.23 -4.89
C LEU A 31 -8.81 -15.76 -4.93
N ASN A 32 -8.27 -15.19 -3.86
CA ASN A 32 -7.87 -13.77 -3.88
C ASN A 32 -6.55 -13.53 -4.62
N LYS A 33 -6.51 -12.43 -5.40
CA LYS A 33 -5.31 -11.92 -6.10
C LYS A 33 -4.11 -11.87 -5.14
N LYS A 34 -2.98 -12.44 -5.59
CA LYS A 34 -1.71 -12.49 -4.82
C LYS A 34 -1.15 -11.11 -4.49
N ILE A 35 -1.58 -10.10 -5.25
CA ILE A 35 -1.01 -8.77 -5.28
C ILE A 35 -2.16 -7.76 -5.20
N LYS A 36 -2.03 -6.77 -4.33
CA LYS A 36 -2.99 -5.68 -4.16
C LYS A 36 -2.42 -4.38 -4.72
N LYS A 37 -3.20 -3.71 -5.56
CA LYS A 37 -2.86 -2.40 -6.13
C LYS A 37 -3.12 -1.34 -5.07
N CYS A 38 -2.10 -0.56 -4.73
CA CYS A 38 -2.16 0.54 -3.78
C CYS A 38 -1.45 1.78 -4.37
N ILE A 39 -1.66 2.93 -3.76
CA ILE A 39 -0.99 4.19 -4.13
C ILE A 39 0.11 4.46 -3.10
N LEU A 40 1.32 4.81 -3.51
CA LEU A 40 2.38 5.13 -2.56
C LEU A 40 2.03 6.42 -1.80
N ILE A 41 2.02 6.38 -0.48
CA ILE A 41 1.83 7.59 0.32
C ILE A 41 3.18 8.19 0.68
N GLY A 42 4.18 7.37 0.96
CA GLY A 42 5.46 7.84 1.44
C GLY A 42 6.27 6.75 2.10
N PHE A 43 7.47 7.11 2.49
CA PHE A 43 8.42 6.24 3.16
C PHE A 43 8.67 6.75 4.57
N ASP A 44 8.69 5.82 5.52
CA ASP A 44 9.04 6.09 6.91
C ASP A 44 10.51 5.72 7.10
N GLU A 45 11.38 6.72 7.23
CA GLU A 45 12.84 6.50 7.33
C GLU A 45 13.25 5.81 8.62
N TYR A 46 12.53 6.04 9.72
CA TYR A 46 12.85 5.47 11.03
C TYR A 46 12.61 3.95 11.04
N ILE A 47 11.44 3.52 10.54
CA ILE A 47 11.06 2.10 10.53
C ILE A 47 11.52 1.42 9.23
N LYS A 48 11.99 2.21 8.25
CA LYS A 48 12.36 1.79 6.88
C LYS A 48 11.25 1.02 6.19
N VAL A 49 10.05 1.59 6.18
CA VAL A 49 8.84 0.97 5.61
C VAL A 49 8.12 1.92 4.67
N TYR A 50 7.48 1.37 3.64
CA TYR A 50 6.60 2.12 2.77
C TYR A 50 5.18 2.14 3.31
N ARG A 51 4.57 3.32 3.27
CA ARG A 51 3.15 3.54 3.54
C ARG A 51 2.42 3.64 2.21
N MET A 52 1.35 2.89 2.04
CA MET A 52 0.57 2.84 0.80
C MET A 52 -0.91 2.90 1.10
N PHE A 53 -1.65 3.63 0.27
CA PHE A 53 -3.09 3.77 0.38
C PHE A 53 -3.78 2.74 -0.50
N ASP A 54 -4.69 1.99 0.08
CA ASP A 54 -5.63 1.21 -0.70
C ASP A 54 -6.92 2.02 -0.93
N PRO A 55 -7.19 2.49 -2.16
CA PRO A 55 -8.39 3.27 -2.46
C PRO A 55 -9.67 2.44 -2.35
N LEU A 56 -9.60 1.10 -2.48
CA LEU A 56 -10.79 0.25 -2.41
C LEU A 56 -11.32 0.10 -0.98
N THR A 57 -10.41 0.06 0.00
CA THR A 57 -10.79 -0.10 1.41
C THR A 57 -10.56 1.16 2.24
N HIS A 58 -10.08 2.23 1.61
CA HIS A 58 -9.66 3.48 2.25
C HIS A 58 -8.76 3.26 3.47
N THR A 59 -7.82 2.32 3.36
CA THR A 59 -6.90 1.97 4.45
C THR A 59 -5.45 2.14 4.06
N ILE A 60 -4.62 2.45 5.04
CA ILE A 60 -3.17 2.49 4.85
C ILE A 60 -2.59 1.13 5.16
N VAL A 61 -1.79 0.65 4.23
CA VAL A 61 -0.98 -0.56 4.30
C VAL A 61 0.47 -0.15 4.48
N ILE A 62 1.14 -0.78 5.45
CA ILE A 62 2.56 -0.57 5.70
C ILE A 62 3.30 -1.87 5.36
N SER A 63 4.31 -1.79 4.50
CA SER A 63 5.13 -2.96 4.10
C SER A 63 6.56 -2.54 3.81
N LYS A 64 7.52 -3.44 4.09
CA LYS A 64 8.91 -3.30 3.64
C LYS A 64 9.05 -3.70 2.17
N ASP A 65 8.40 -4.79 1.80
CA ASP A 65 8.45 -5.32 0.44
C ASP A 65 7.34 -4.70 -0.40
N VAL A 66 7.73 -3.79 -1.30
CA VAL A 66 6.84 -3.10 -2.23
C VAL A 66 7.46 -3.10 -3.61
N ILE A 67 6.68 -3.48 -4.61
CA ILE A 67 7.05 -3.35 -6.02
C ILE A 67 6.27 -2.15 -6.55
N TYR A 68 6.98 -1.11 -6.99
CA TYR A 68 6.37 0.07 -7.58
C TYR A 68 6.57 0.07 -9.10
N ASN A 69 5.60 0.61 -9.83
CA ASN A 69 5.69 0.75 -11.27
C ASN A 69 5.88 2.23 -11.61
N GLU A 70 7.10 2.62 -11.95
CA GLU A 70 7.49 4.01 -12.24
C GLU A 70 6.76 4.57 -13.47
N THR A 71 6.34 3.71 -14.40
CA THR A 71 5.72 4.11 -15.67
C THR A 71 4.23 4.45 -15.52
N LYS A 72 3.59 4.10 -14.40
CA LYS A 72 2.16 4.34 -14.17
C LYS A 72 1.94 5.28 -13.00
N ILE A 73 1.57 6.51 -13.36
CA ILE A 73 1.07 7.52 -12.43
C ILE A 73 -0.37 7.15 -12.05
N GLY A 74 -0.66 7.05 -10.76
CA GLY A 74 -2.01 6.79 -10.25
C GLY A 74 -2.93 7.99 -10.50
N PHE A 75 -3.94 7.79 -11.34
CA PHE A 75 -5.12 8.64 -11.46
C PHE A 75 -6.33 7.87 -10.90
#